data_AF-A0A9F5MV46-F1
#
_entry.id   AF-A0A9F5MV46-F1
#
_cell.length_a   1.000
_cell.length_b   1.000
_cell.length_c   1.000
_cell.angle_alpha   90.00
_cell.angle_beta   90.00
_cell.angle_gamma   90.00
#
_symmetry.space_group_name_H-M   'P 1'
#
loop_
_entity.id
_entity.type
_entity.pdbx_description
1 polymer ?
#
loop_
_entity_poly.entity_id
_entity_poly.type
_entity_poly.pdbx_seq_one_letter_code
_entity_poly.pdbx_strand_id
1 'polypeptide(L)'
;MERHFLTFYPNIFFLPLSLQGYKGAKGMASFSPCELIAYIREHSSCYQGTTECPAYPTELVFALDISQDTTLQMFEQMKKIVTETVNQTNIRESNCPVGARVAVVSYSSNTNYLIRFTDFQSKNKLLQELRRLSFQRTTNRRDIGGSMKFVARHLFKRTLQGANVRKVAVFFSNEESGHPSSVNAELLEYSALEIVPVILAFNNITEVNRAFLMDDSGQAQVIAIPTRGDYSPFLKRFQLCTLCYDKCKPDAVCGRTRRTRSPWEYVDAAFVLDSSRKINPDEFKKLKEFLSRALDHFEISSQPATSSVGDRVAMVSHAAPAFRPQNQVVPVKKQFDLVTFSTTQFMKKYIQESVQQLDGGAAVGHAIQWTINHIFSYTPNPRKHKVIIVISVGGTSHWDKAVLKKVSLRAKCQGYALLVVSVGQTYNSTELEELASYPLEQHLVQLGRIHKPELNYAVMFLKPFLHFLRNGFNSYPPAELRTKCHKVSTKKSRHVFRHHSHK
;
A
#
# COMPACT_ATOMS: atom_id res chain seq x y z
N MET A 1 -41.18 -66.43 -9.85
CA MET A 1 -40.48 -67.45 -9.07
C MET A 1 -39.66 -66.75 -8.00
N GLU A 2 -40.16 -66.81 -6.78
CA GLU A 2 -39.47 -66.38 -5.56
C GLU A 2 -38.16 -67.15 -5.35
N ARG A 3 -37.16 -66.51 -4.74
CA ARG A 3 -36.58 -67.01 -3.48
C ARG A 3 -35.78 -65.93 -2.75
N HIS A 4 -35.96 -65.99 -1.43
CA HIS A 4 -35.61 -65.10 -0.33
C HIS A 4 -34.13 -64.77 -0.09
N PHE A 5 -33.94 -63.54 0.43
CA PHE A 5 -33.12 -63.09 1.59
C PHE A 5 -31.90 -63.92 2.04
N LEU A 6 -30.77 -63.23 2.25
CA LEU A 6 -30.21 -62.99 3.60
C LEU A 6 -29.09 -61.92 3.58
N THR A 7 -29.17 -61.06 4.59
CA THR A 7 -28.28 -59.97 5.01
C THR A 7 -26.89 -60.44 5.45
N PHE A 8 -25.83 -59.70 5.08
CA PHE A 8 -24.59 -59.60 5.85
C PHE A 8 -23.96 -58.20 5.68
N TYR A 9 -23.96 -57.40 6.75
CA TYR A 9 -22.90 -56.41 7.01
C TYR A 9 -21.74 -57.16 7.67
N PRO A 10 -20.47 -56.80 7.36
CA PRO A 10 -19.71 -56.13 8.41
C PRO A 10 -18.73 -55.04 7.89
N ASN A 11 -18.65 -53.97 8.69
CA ASN A 11 -17.44 -53.22 9.04
C ASN A 11 -16.48 -52.77 7.92
N ILE A 12 -16.79 -51.62 7.32
CA ILE A 12 -15.75 -50.76 6.72
C ILE A 12 -14.99 -50.10 7.87
N PHE A 13 -13.80 -50.62 8.16
CA PHE A 13 -12.83 -49.97 9.04
C PHE A 13 -12.46 -48.61 8.42
N PHE A 14 -12.81 -47.53 9.13
CA PHE A 14 -12.21 -46.21 8.90
C PHE A 14 -10.71 -46.31 9.22
N LEU A 15 -9.87 -46.18 8.21
CA LEU A 15 -8.45 -45.86 8.42
C LEU A 15 -8.38 -44.53 9.19
N PRO A 16 -7.63 -44.46 10.30
CA PRO A 16 -7.49 -43.20 11.03
C PRO A 16 -6.77 -42.20 10.12
N LEU A 17 -7.34 -41.00 10.00
CA LEU A 17 -6.65 -39.81 9.50
C LEU A 17 -5.27 -39.77 10.17
N SER A 18 -4.21 -39.92 9.38
CA SER A 18 -2.86 -39.70 9.88
C SER A 18 -2.81 -38.29 10.46
N LEU A 19 -2.52 -38.21 11.76
CA LEU A 19 -2.25 -36.95 12.43
C LEU A 19 -1.09 -36.30 11.69
N GLN A 20 -1.38 -35.27 10.90
CA GLN A 20 -0.37 -34.44 10.27
C GLN A 20 0.53 -33.91 11.40
N GLY A 21 1.76 -34.39 11.46
CA GLY A 21 2.69 -34.08 12.54
C GLY A 21 2.81 -32.56 12.71
N TYR A 22 2.94 -32.13 13.97
CA TYR A 22 3.14 -30.71 14.28
C TYR A 22 4.30 -30.17 13.45
N LYS A 23 4.05 -29.06 12.75
CA LYS A 23 5.10 -28.36 12.01
C LYS A 23 6.25 -28.08 12.98
N GLY A 24 7.43 -28.63 12.68
CA GLY A 24 8.62 -28.45 13.52
C GLY A 24 8.90 -26.97 13.77
N ALA A 25 9.59 -26.69 14.89
CA ALA A 25 10.02 -25.33 15.22
C ALA A 25 10.75 -24.72 14.02
N LYS A 26 10.45 -23.44 13.70
CA LYS A 26 11.23 -22.73 12.69
C LYS A 26 12.69 -22.74 13.13
N GLY A 27 13.59 -23.22 12.26
CA GLY A 27 15.03 -23.12 12.50
C GLY A 27 15.41 -21.68 12.79
N MET A 28 16.35 -21.47 13.73
CA MET A 28 16.91 -20.15 13.98
C MET A 28 17.58 -19.66 12.70
N ALA A 29 17.17 -18.49 12.21
CA ALA A 29 17.87 -17.86 11.08
C ALA A 29 19.22 -17.36 11.60
N SER A 30 20.28 -18.12 11.35
CA SER A 30 21.64 -17.78 11.78
C SER A 30 22.25 -16.61 11.00
N PHE A 31 21.64 -16.23 9.86
CA PHE A 31 22.15 -15.19 8.98
C PHE A 31 21.22 -13.98 8.90
N SER A 32 21.80 -12.79 8.92
CA SER A 32 21.08 -11.58 8.51
C SER A 32 20.72 -11.65 7.01
N PRO A 33 19.68 -10.91 6.55
CA PRO A 33 19.32 -10.91 5.13
C PRO A 33 20.49 -10.54 4.19
N CYS A 34 21.42 -9.70 4.65
CA CYS A 34 22.58 -9.29 3.87
C CYS A 34 23.71 -10.33 3.87
N GLU A 35 23.91 -11.06 4.97
CA GLU A 35 24.82 -12.20 4.99
C GLU A 35 24.35 -13.30 4.04
N LEU A 36 23.04 -13.57 4.00
CA LEU A 36 22.48 -14.54 3.05
C LEU A 36 22.68 -14.11 1.59
N ILE A 37 22.49 -12.82 1.29
CA ILE A 37 22.75 -12.27 -0.05
C ILE A 37 24.23 -12.41 -0.42
N ALA A 38 25.14 -12.08 0.51
CA ALA A 38 26.58 -12.22 0.29
C ALA A 38 26.95 -13.69 0.03
N TYR A 39 26.46 -14.61 0.86
CA TYR A 39 26.67 -16.04 0.71
C TYR A 39 26.23 -16.56 -0.66
N ILE A 40 25.03 -16.18 -1.13
CA ILE A 40 24.51 -16.58 -2.46
C ILE A 40 25.40 -16.02 -3.58
N ARG A 41 25.85 -14.77 -3.47
CA ARG A 41 26.73 -14.15 -4.48
C ARG A 41 28.10 -14.81 -4.54
N GLU A 42 28.64 -15.27 -3.42
CA GLU A 42 29.94 -15.94 -3.34
C GLU A 42 29.89 -17.39 -3.86
N HIS A 43 28.76 -18.08 -3.68
CA HIS A 43 28.64 -19.52 -3.94
C HIS A 43 27.82 -19.87 -5.19
N SER A 44 27.37 -18.89 -5.99
CA SER A 44 26.57 -19.12 -7.19
C SER A 44 27.37 -18.79 -8.45
N SER A 45 27.34 -19.72 -9.42
CA SER A 45 27.94 -19.54 -10.76
C SER A 45 27.34 -18.38 -11.57
N CYS A 46 26.19 -17.85 -11.16
CA CYS A 46 25.56 -16.70 -11.80
C CYS A 46 26.22 -15.36 -11.44
N TYR A 47 27.04 -15.29 -10.40
CA TYR A 47 27.73 -14.07 -9.97
C TYR A 47 29.23 -14.21 -10.22
N GLN A 48 29.80 -13.40 -11.12
CA GLN A 48 31.21 -13.46 -11.51
C GLN A 48 32.13 -12.69 -10.55
N GLY A 49 31.94 -12.84 -9.24
CA GLY A 49 32.83 -12.29 -8.20
C GLY A 49 32.80 -10.76 -8.00
N THR A 50 32.24 -9.98 -8.93
CA THR A 50 32.01 -8.52 -8.78
C THR A 50 30.52 -8.19 -8.87
N THR A 51 30.06 -7.23 -8.06
CA THR A 51 28.67 -6.75 -8.11
C THR A 51 28.49 -5.85 -9.33
N GLU A 52 27.98 -6.41 -10.42
CA GLU A 52 27.58 -5.65 -11.60
C GLU A 52 26.30 -4.85 -11.34
N CYS A 53 26.11 -3.76 -12.09
CA CYS A 53 24.87 -2.98 -12.03
C CYS A 53 23.81 -3.57 -12.97
N PRO A 54 22.58 -3.86 -12.52
CA PRO A 54 22.05 -3.63 -11.17
C PRO A 54 22.51 -4.69 -10.16
N ALA A 55 22.72 -4.27 -8.91
CA ALA A 55 23.16 -5.14 -7.81
C ALA A 55 22.17 -6.29 -7.49
N TYR A 56 20.92 -6.16 -7.93
CA TYR A 56 19.87 -7.15 -7.78
C TYR A 56 19.13 -7.34 -9.10
N PRO A 57 18.46 -8.49 -9.30
CA PRO A 57 17.65 -8.72 -10.49
C PRO A 57 16.60 -7.63 -10.61
N THR A 58 16.55 -6.95 -11.75
CA THR A 58 15.72 -5.74 -11.89
C THR A 58 14.80 -5.83 -13.09
N GLU A 59 13.53 -5.49 -12.88
CA GLU A 59 12.55 -5.26 -13.93
C GLU A 59 12.47 -3.75 -14.13
N LEU A 60 13.01 -3.26 -15.25
CA LEU A 60 13.17 -1.85 -15.55
C LEU A 60 12.18 -1.44 -16.66
N VAL A 61 11.30 -0.49 -16.34
CA VAL A 61 10.34 0.07 -17.29
C VAL A 61 10.71 1.51 -17.61
N PHE A 62 10.71 1.87 -18.89
CA PHE A 62 10.75 3.26 -19.33
C PHE A 62 9.41 3.64 -19.96
N ALA A 63 8.79 4.72 -19.48
CA ALA A 63 7.59 5.31 -20.05
C ALA A 63 7.94 6.63 -20.74
N LEU A 64 7.91 6.60 -22.07
CA LEU A 64 8.22 7.74 -22.94
C LEU A 64 6.96 8.58 -23.14
N ASP A 65 7.06 9.88 -22.86
CA ASP A 65 5.97 10.82 -23.08
C ASP A 65 5.82 11.12 -24.57
N ILE A 66 4.59 11.01 -25.09
CA ILE A 66 4.21 11.37 -26.46
C ILE A 66 2.97 12.27 -26.48
N SER A 67 2.68 12.95 -25.37
CA SER A 67 1.57 13.89 -25.22
C SER A 67 1.63 15.04 -26.23
N GLN A 68 0.52 15.76 -26.37
CA GLN A 68 0.35 16.88 -27.28
C GLN A 68 1.47 17.94 -27.21
N ASP A 69 2.00 18.22 -26.03
CA ASP A 69 3.04 19.21 -25.76
C ASP A 69 4.48 18.66 -25.89
N THR A 70 4.63 17.36 -26.21
CA THR A 70 5.95 16.76 -26.45
C THR A 70 6.44 17.08 -27.88
N THR A 71 7.67 17.58 -27.98
CA THR A 71 8.33 17.86 -29.27
C THR A 71 9.19 16.68 -29.74
N LEU A 72 9.52 16.63 -31.04
CA LEU A 72 10.44 15.63 -31.59
C LEU A 72 11.81 15.68 -30.89
N GLN A 73 12.32 16.87 -30.61
CA GLN A 73 13.60 17.05 -29.91
C GLN A 73 13.58 16.44 -28.50
N MET A 74 12.49 16.65 -27.76
CA MET A 74 12.31 16.06 -26.43
C MET A 74 12.24 14.54 -26.51
N PHE A 75 11.47 13.98 -27.46
CA PHE A 75 11.40 12.53 -27.65
C PHE A 75 12.77 11.92 -28.00
N GLU A 76 13.53 12.53 -28.91
CA GLU A 76 14.88 12.11 -29.25
C GLU A 76 15.82 12.17 -28.02
N GLN A 77 15.68 13.19 -27.16
CA GLN A 77 16.41 13.27 -25.91
C GLN A 77 16.02 12.14 -24.93
N MET A 78 14.74 11.83 -24.79
CA MET A 78 14.27 10.68 -23.98
C MET A 78 14.88 9.37 -24.50
N LYS A 79 14.80 9.14 -25.83
CA LYS A 79 15.35 7.95 -26.49
C LYS A 79 16.86 7.83 -26.26
N LYS A 80 17.59 8.96 -26.32
CA LYS A 80 19.03 9.01 -26.03
C LYS A 80 19.32 8.61 -24.58
N ILE A 81 18.61 9.19 -23.61
CA ILE A 81 18.77 8.87 -22.17
C ILE A 81 18.47 7.38 -21.90
N VAL A 82 17.40 6.82 -22.48
CA VAL A 82 17.09 5.39 -22.35
C VAL A 82 18.21 4.53 -22.92
N THR A 83 18.70 4.87 -24.13
CA THR A 83 19.78 4.12 -24.79
C THR A 83 21.07 4.16 -23.98
N GLU A 84 21.46 5.33 -23.46
CA GLU A 84 22.64 5.51 -22.59
C GLU A 84 22.51 4.70 -21.29
N THR A 85 21.34 4.75 -20.66
CA THR A 85 21.06 4.00 -19.42
C THR A 85 21.16 2.49 -19.66
N VAL A 86 20.51 1.97 -20.70
CA VAL A 86 20.54 0.54 -21.05
C VAL A 86 21.95 0.11 -21.43
N ASN A 87 22.72 0.96 -22.12
CA ASN A 87 24.10 0.67 -22.49
C ASN A 87 25.01 0.50 -21.26
N GLN A 88 24.75 1.24 -20.17
CA GLN A 88 25.54 1.14 -18.93
C GLN A 88 24.94 0.17 -17.88
N THR A 89 23.86 -0.53 -18.23
CA THR A 89 23.22 -1.53 -17.37
C THR A 89 23.58 -2.93 -17.86
N ASN A 90 23.86 -3.86 -16.94
CA ASN A 90 23.94 -5.28 -17.29
C ASN A 90 22.52 -5.79 -17.62
N ILE A 91 22.31 -6.25 -18.85
CA ILE A 91 21.03 -6.78 -19.30
C ILE A 91 21.08 -8.30 -19.18
N ARG A 92 20.01 -8.89 -18.66
CA ARG A 92 19.94 -10.33 -18.49
C ARG A 92 19.86 -11.02 -19.86
N GLU A 93 20.95 -11.65 -20.27
CA GLU A 93 21.05 -12.41 -21.53
C GLU A 93 20.98 -13.94 -21.32
N SER A 94 20.93 -14.41 -20.07
CA SER A 94 20.92 -15.84 -19.74
C SER A 94 19.81 -16.21 -18.74
N ASN A 95 19.75 -17.50 -18.41
CA ASN A 95 18.83 -18.00 -17.39
C ASN A 95 19.21 -17.57 -15.96
N CYS A 96 20.40 -17.00 -15.75
CA CYS A 96 20.80 -16.48 -14.46
C CYS A 96 19.88 -15.33 -14.01
N PRO A 97 19.44 -15.32 -12.75
CA PRO A 97 18.67 -14.22 -12.19
C PRO A 97 19.65 -13.11 -11.80
N VAL A 98 20.34 -12.52 -12.79
CA VAL A 98 21.28 -11.41 -12.63
C VAL A 98 21.05 -10.46 -13.80
N GLY A 99 21.23 -9.16 -13.56
CA GLY A 99 20.98 -8.13 -14.57
C GLY A 99 19.54 -7.62 -14.59
N ALA A 100 19.28 -6.71 -15.54
CA ALA A 100 17.99 -6.10 -15.76
C ALA A 100 17.26 -6.73 -16.96
N ARG A 101 15.94 -6.80 -16.89
CA ARG A 101 15.06 -6.89 -18.06
C ARG A 101 14.42 -5.54 -18.30
N VAL A 102 14.30 -5.15 -19.56
CA VAL A 102 13.83 -3.82 -19.94
C VAL A 102 12.52 -3.92 -20.71
N ALA A 103 11.55 -3.08 -20.35
CA ALA A 103 10.36 -2.81 -21.14
C ALA A 103 10.25 -1.31 -21.40
N VAL A 104 9.65 -0.95 -22.53
CA VAL A 104 9.44 0.43 -22.93
C VAL A 104 7.97 0.61 -23.33
N VAL A 105 7.35 1.65 -22.81
CA VAL A 105 5.99 2.06 -23.18
C VAL A 105 6.01 3.50 -23.66
N SER A 106 5.10 3.86 -24.56
CA SER A 106 4.76 5.26 -24.81
C SER A 106 3.47 5.60 -24.07
N TYR A 107 3.35 6.85 -23.61
CA TYR A 107 2.13 7.29 -22.95
C TYR A 107 1.71 8.71 -23.33
N SER A 108 0.40 8.93 -23.33
CA SER A 108 -0.26 10.24 -23.35
C SER A 108 -1.48 10.15 -22.43
N SER A 109 -2.70 10.09 -22.97
CA SER A 109 -3.91 9.70 -22.20
C SER A 109 -4.07 8.18 -22.11
N ASN A 110 -3.41 7.46 -23.01
CA ASN A 110 -3.34 6.00 -23.05
C ASN A 110 -1.88 5.57 -22.98
N THR A 111 -1.62 4.34 -22.51
CA THR A 111 -0.27 3.76 -22.46
C THR A 111 -0.18 2.56 -23.39
N ASN A 112 0.82 2.54 -24.27
CA ASN A 112 1.01 1.51 -25.29
C ASN A 112 2.40 0.87 -25.17
N TYR A 113 2.49 -0.43 -25.44
CA TYR A 113 3.77 -1.13 -25.47
C TYR A 113 4.60 -0.72 -26.70
N LEU A 114 5.86 -0.39 -26.47
CA LEU A 114 6.88 -0.29 -27.52
C LEU A 114 7.81 -1.50 -27.49
N ILE A 115 8.23 -1.92 -26.28
CA ILE A 115 9.07 -3.08 -26.03
C ILE A 115 8.56 -3.79 -24.78
N ARG A 116 8.36 -5.11 -24.84
CA ARG A 116 8.01 -5.95 -23.68
C ARG A 116 9.26 -6.61 -23.11
N PHE A 117 9.20 -7.04 -21.85
CA PHE A 117 10.29 -7.77 -21.17
C PHE A 117 10.74 -9.05 -21.88
N THR A 118 9.90 -9.61 -22.75
CA THR A 118 10.15 -10.87 -23.47
C THR A 118 10.69 -10.68 -24.87
N ASP A 119 10.65 -9.45 -25.42
CA ASP A 119 10.90 -9.23 -26.84
C ASP A 119 12.39 -9.34 -27.19
N PHE A 120 13.27 -8.96 -26.25
CA PHE A 120 14.71 -8.98 -26.45
C PHE A 120 15.44 -9.68 -25.30
N GLN A 121 16.19 -10.72 -25.64
CA GLN A 121 17.09 -11.43 -24.73
C GLN A 121 18.56 -11.04 -24.93
N SER A 122 18.87 -10.18 -25.91
CA SER A 122 20.23 -9.68 -26.13
C SER A 122 20.29 -8.18 -26.00
N LYS A 123 21.31 -7.68 -25.27
CA LYS A 123 21.57 -6.26 -25.08
C LYS A 123 21.76 -5.53 -26.41
N ASN A 124 22.51 -6.13 -27.34
CA ASN A 124 22.77 -5.53 -28.64
C ASN A 124 21.50 -5.36 -29.48
N LYS A 125 20.63 -6.38 -29.49
CA LYS A 125 19.33 -6.31 -30.19
C LYS A 125 18.39 -5.29 -29.54
N LEU A 126 18.34 -5.24 -28.21
CA LEU A 126 17.58 -4.24 -27.47
C LEU A 126 18.06 -2.81 -27.82
N LEU A 127 19.38 -2.57 -27.81
CA LEU A 127 19.95 -1.27 -28.17
C LEU A 127 19.66 -0.89 -29.63
N GLN A 128 19.66 -1.87 -30.55
CA GLN A 128 19.27 -1.63 -31.94
C GLN A 128 17.81 -1.21 -32.06
N GLU A 129 16.90 -1.85 -31.32
CA GLU A 129 15.48 -1.51 -31.34
C GLU A 129 15.21 -0.15 -30.69
N LEU A 130 15.87 0.15 -29.58
CA LEU A 130 15.78 1.46 -28.92
C LEU A 130 16.14 2.61 -29.87
N ARG A 131 17.15 2.43 -30.73
CA ARG A 131 17.54 3.44 -31.75
C ARG A 131 16.48 3.62 -32.84
N ARG A 132 15.69 2.58 -33.12
CA ARG A 132 14.64 2.58 -34.16
C ARG A 132 13.31 3.18 -33.71
N LEU A 133 13.12 3.38 -32.40
CA LEU A 133 11.93 4.03 -31.88
C LEU A 133 11.73 5.41 -32.53
N SER A 134 10.53 5.63 -33.06
CA SER A 134 10.14 6.85 -33.75
C SER A 134 9.07 7.62 -32.96
N PHE A 135 9.12 8.94 -33.05
CA PHE A 135 8.14 9.80 -32.38
C PHE A 135 6.79 9.71 -33.10
N GLN A 136 5.76 9.28 -32.36
CA GLN A 136 4.37 9.26 -32.84
C GLN A 136 3.62 10.43 -32.23
N ARG A 137 3.31 11.45 -33.04
CA ARG A 137 2.61 12.64 -32.56
C ARG A 137 1.19 12.30 -32.15
N THR A 138 0.76 12.75 -30.97
CA THR A 138 -0.61 12.59 -30.50
C THR A 138 -1.23 13.94 -30.17
N THR A 139 -2.55 14.02 -30.18
CA THR A 139 -3.33 15.17 -29.66
C THR A 139 -3.81 14.94 -28.24
N ASN A 140 -3.38 13.84 -27.62
CA ASN A 140 -3.83 13.43 -26.30
C ASN A 140 -3.08 14.18 -25.20
N ARG A 141 -3.81 14.51 -24.13
CA ARG A 141 -3.24 15.13 -22.93
C ARG A 141 -2.42 14.11 -22.14
N ARG A 142 -1.47 14.61 -21.34
CA ARG A 142 -0.65 13.80 -20.45
C ARG A 142 -1.44 13.26 -19.26
N ASP A 143 -1.40 11.96 -19.07
CA ASP A 143 -1.91 11.27 -17.88
C ASP A 143 -0.84 10.34 -17.30
N ILE A 144 0.04 10.92 -16.47
CA ILE A 144 1.11 10.16 -15.82
C ILE A 144 0.56 9.16 -14.79
N GLY A 145 -0.51 9.51 -14.07
CA GLY A 145 -1.14 8.63 -13.10
C GLY A 145 -1.78 7.41 -13.76
N GLY A 146 -2.52 7.62 -14.85
CA GLY A 146 -3.04 6.54 -15.68
C GLY A 146 -1.94 5.63 -16.23
N SER A 147 -0.80 6.21 -16.66
CA SER A 147 0.36 5.43 -17.09
C SER A 147 1.01 4.65 -15.95
N MET A 148 1.18 5.27 -14.78
CA MET A 148 1.70 4.62 -13.57
C MET A 148 0.83 3.41 -13.21
N LYS A 149 -0.49 3.59 -13.20
CA LYS A 149 -1.47 2.52 -12.96
C LYS A 149 -1.37 1.41 -14.00
N PHE A 150 -1.22 1.75 -15.28
CA PHE A 150 -1.04 0.78 -16.34
C PHE A 150 0.22 -0.07 -16.13
N VAL A 151 1.36 0.57 -15.83
CA VAL A 151 2.63 -0.10 -15.58
C VAL A 151 2.55 -1.03 -14.37
N ALA A 152 1.98 -0.59 -13.26
CA ALA A 152 1.78 -1.41 -12.06
C ALA A 152 0.92 -2.65 -12.34
N ARG A 153 -0.22 -2.47 -13.02
CA ARG A 153 -1.24 -3.52 -13.18
C ARG A 153 -1.03 -4.45 -14.38
N HIS A 154 -0.20 -4.06 -15.35
CA HIS A 154 0.04 -4.84 -16.57
C HIS A 154 1.49 -5.28 -16.69
N LEU A 155 2.44 -4.34 -16.66
CA LEU A 155 3.86 -4.66 -16.85
C LEU A 155 4.41 -5.43 -15.65
N PHE A 156 4.12 -4.98 -14.43
CA PHE A 156 4.64 -5.62 -13.23
C PHE A 156 3.81 -6.79 -12.68
N LYS A 157 2.68 -7.11 -13.34
CA LYS A 157 1.77 -8.18 -12.92
C LYS A 157 2.42 -9.57 -12.96
N ARG A 158 3.29 -9.83 -13.93
CA ARG A 158 3.97 -11.12 -14.14
C ARG A 158 5.48 -10.92 -14.25
N THR A 159 6.06 -10.44 -13.16
CA THR A 159 7.51 -10.24 -13.00
C THR A 159 8.20 -11.49 -12.50
N LEU A 160 9.54 -11.50 -12.61
CA LEU A 160 10.38 -12.52 -12.01
C LEU A 160 10.00 -12.71 -10.55
N GLN A 161 9.66 -13.95 -10.22
CA GLN A 161 9.39 -14.35 -8.85
C GLN A 161 10.74 -14.62 -8.19
N GLY A 162 11.04 -13.90 -7.11
CA GLY A 162 12.29 -14.10 -6.39
C GLY A 162 12.44 -13.11 -5.24
N ALA A 163 13.07 -13.57 -4.16
CA ALA A 163 13.49 -12.66 -3.11
C ALA A 163 14.49 -11.64 -3.72
N ASN A 164 14.29 -10.36 -3.41
CA ASN A 164 15.14 -9.24 -3.85
C ASN A 164 15.02 -8.81 -5.32
N VAL A 165 14.06 -9.32 -6.11
CA VAL A 165 13.77 -8.75 -7.43
C VAL A 165 13.29 -7.31 -7.24
N ARG A 166 13.93 -6.36 -7.90
CA ARG A 166 13.58 -4.93 -7.85
C ARG A 166 12.71 -4.56 -9.05
N LYS A 167 11.72 -3.71 -8.82
CA LYS A 167 10.89 -3.13 -9.87
C LYS A 167 11.18 -1.64 -9.91
N VAL A 168 11.63 -1.14 -11.06
CA VAL A 168 11.93 0.29 -11.25
C VAL A 168 11.15 0.77 -12.47
N ALA A 169 10.36 1.83 -12.30
CA ALA A 169 9.64 2.44 -13.41
C ALA A 169 10.06 3.90 -13.54
N VAL A 170 10.59 4.23 -14.72
CA VAL A 170 11.10 5.55 -15.08
C VAL A 170 10.12 6.20 -16.04
N PHE A 171 9.51 7.31 -15.63
CA PHE A 171 8.60 8.09 -16.46
C PHE A 171 9.30 9.37 -16.91
N PHE A 172 9.32 9.63 -18.21
CA PHE A 172 9.68 10.94 -18.72
C PHE A 172 8.46 11.85 -18.66
N SER A 173 8.63 13.10 -18.26
CA SER A 173 7.54 14.07 -18.23
C SER A 173 8.05 15.45 -18.62
N ASN A 174 7.36 16.09 -19.56
CA ASN A 174 7.74 17.42 -20.00
C ASN A 174 7.03 18.53 -19.20
N GLU A 175 5.76 18.37 -18.86
CA GLU A 175 4.97 19.37 -18.13
C GLU A 175 4.06 18.68 -17.10
N GLU A 176 3.39 19.45 -16.24
CA GLU A 176 2.47 18.93 -15.23
C GLU A 176 1.37 18.04 -15.86
N SER A 177 1.04 16.97 -15.15
CA SER A 177 -0.12 16.13 -15.47
C SER A 177 -1.38 16.84 -15.00
N GLY A 178 -2.44 16.87 -15.81
CA GLY A 178 -3.64 17.67 -15.52
C GLY A 178 -4.42 17.29 -14.24
N HIS A 179 -4.12 16.16 -13.59
CA HIS A 179 -4.80 15.70 -12.37
C HIS A 179 -3.80 15.19 -11.31
N PRO A 180 -3.36 16.03 -10.36
CA PRO A 180 -2.41 15.62 -9.32
C PRO A 180 -2.94 14.53 -8.38
N SER A 181 -4.27 14.40 -8.22
CA SER A 181 -4.87 13.40 -7.33
C SER A 181 -4.65 11.95 -7.77
N SER A 182 -4.46 11.69 -9.07
CA SER A 182 -4.15 10.35 -9.57
C SER A 182 -2.78 9.90 -9.05
N VAL A 183 -1.73 10.69 -9.33
CA VAL A 183 -0.33 10.36 -8.97
C VAL A 183 -0.18 9.90 -7.52
N ASN A 184 -0.88 10.53 -6.58
CA ASN A 184 -0.84 10.14 -5.17
C ASN A 184 -1.44 8.76 -4.91
N ALA A 185 -2.59 8.45 -5.53
CA ALA A 185 -3.17 7.12 -5.44
C ALA A 185 -2.21 6.07 -6.02
N GLU A 186 -1.57 6.37 -7.15
CA GLU A 186 -0.58 5.47 -7.72
C GLU A 186 0.68 5.34 -6.85
N LEU A 187 1.14 6.38 -6.15
CA LEU A 187 2.25 6.24 -5.19
C LEU A 187 1.94 5.25 -4.06
N LEU A 188 0.70 5.23 -3.56
CA LEU A 188 0.27 4.25 -2.57
C LEU A 188 0.30 2.83 -3.14
N GLU A 189 -0.20 2.63 -4.37
CA GLU A 189 -0.16 1.33 -5.07
C GLU A 189 1.27 0.89 -5.42
N TYR A 190 2.15 1.83 -5.78
CA TYR A 190 3.57 1.58 -6.07
C TYR A 190 4.32 1.12 -4.83
N SER A 191 4.13 1.80 -3.70
CA SER A 191 4.68 1.35 -2.42
C SER A 191 4.18 -0.05 -2.07
N ALA A 192 2.88 -0.29 -2.24
CA ALA A 192 2.25 -1.58 -1.95
C ALA A 192 2.78 -2.74 -2.82
N LEU A 193 3.22 -2.45 -4.05
CA LEU A 193 3.81 -3.40 -5.00
C LEU A 193 5.35 -3.43 -4.98
N GLU A 194 5.97 -2.62 -4.11
CA GLU A 194 7.41 -2.43 -3.99
C GLU A 194 8.06 -2.00 -5.32
N ILE A 195 7.38 -1.11 -6.05
CA ILE A 195 7.86 -0.47 -7.27
C ILE A 195 8.52 0.85 -6.91
N VAL A 196 9.71 1.09 -7.43
CA VAL A 196 10.44 2.37 -7.29
C VAL A 196 10.09 3.27 -8.47
N PRO A 197 9.29 4.34 -8.28
CA PRO A 197 9.00 5.29 -9.34
C PRO A 197 10.10 6.35 -9.45
N VAL A 198 10.53 6.64 -10.68
CA VAL A 198 11.43 7.74 -11.00
C VAL A 198 10.80 8.59 -12.08
N ILE A 199 10.75 9.90 -11.88
CA ILE A 199 10.30 10.87 -12.88
C ILE A 199 11.51 11.65 -13.38
N LEU A 200 11.78 11.56 -14.68
CA LEU A 200 12.77 12.38 -15.38
C LEU A 200 12.03 13.55 -16.04
N ALA A 201 12.16 14.73 -15.45
CA ALA A 201 11.36 15.90 -15.78
C ALA A 201 12.15 16.92 -16.61
N PHE A 202 11.68 17.30 -17.79
CA PHE A 202 12.36 18.33 -18.61
C PHE A 202 12.01 19.76 -18.21
N ASN A 203 10.83 19.98 -17.62
CA ASN A 203 10.46 21.23 -16.98
C ASN A 203 10.09 21.00 -15.51
N ASN A 204 9.84 22.10 -14.79
CA ASN A 204 9.43 22.05 -13.39
C ASN A 204 8.02 21.44 -13.26
N ILE A 205 7.92 20.31 -12.57
CA ILE A 205 6.67 19.61 -12.28
C ILE A 205 6.36 19.72 -10.78
N THR A 206 5.83 20.87 -10.36
CA THR A 206 5.72 21.22 -8.94
C THR A 206 4.80 20.24 -8.19
N GLU A 207 3.68 19.88 -8.81
CA GLU A 207 2.71 18.97 -8.21
C GLU A 207 3.25 17.55 -8.02
N VAL A 208 3.88 16.98 -9.05
CA VAL A 208 4.50 15.64 -8.99
C VAL A 208 5.67 15.65 -8.01
N ASN A 209 6.49 16.71 -8.04
CA ASN A 209 7.56 16.87 -7.06
C ASN A 209 6.99 16.89 -5.64
N ARG A 210 5.94 17.66 -5.36
CA ARG A 210 5.27 17.64 -4.04
C ARG A 210 4.79 16.25 -3.63
N ALA A 211 4.19 15.47 -4.53
CA ALA A 211 3.77 14.11 -4.21
C ALA A 211 4.95 13.20 -3.83
N PHE A 212 6.08 13.31 -4.54
CA PHE A 212 7.29 12.51 -4.33
C PHE A 212 8.15 13.00 -3.14
N LEU A 213 8.09 14.29 -2.82
CA LEU A 213 8.69 14.86 -1.59
C LEU A 213 8.08 14.25 -0.32
N MET A 214 6.90 13.64 -0.46
CA MET A 214 6.11 13.04 0.61
C MET A 214 6.19 11.51 0.60
N ASP A 215 7.13 10.92 -0.14
CA ASP A 215 7.55 9.53 0.05
C ASP A 215 8.66 9.47 1.10
N ASP A 216 8.37 8.88 2.25
CA ASP A 216 9.34 8.68 3.33
C ASP A 216 10.31 7.51 3.06
N SER A 217 10.05 6.70 2.02
CA SER A 217 10.94 5.62 1.63
C SER A 217 12.27 6.14 1.08
N GLY A 218 12.26 7.37 0.53
CA GLY A 218 13.39 7.97 -0.17
C GLY A 218 13.75 7.27 -1.49
N GLN A 219 12.92 6.34 -1.95
CA GLN A 219 13.13 5.58 -3.18
C GLN A 219 12.46 6.27 -4.37
N ALA A 220 11.31 6.91 -4.17
CA ALA A 220 10.68 7.72 -5.20
C ALA A 220 11.56 8.96 -5.49
N GLN A 221 11.83 9.22 -6.78
CA GLN A 221 12.69 10.33 -7.18
C GLN A 221 12.08 11.15 -8.32
N VAL A 222 12.18 12.48 -8.21
CA VAL A 222 11.95 13.41 -9.32
C VAL A 222 13.29 14.07 -9.64
N ILE A 223 13.74 13.88 -10.87
CA ILE A 223 15.04 14.35 -11.35
C ILE A 223 14.77 15.33 -12.49
N ALA A 224 15.07 16.60 -12.24
CA ALA A 224 15.03 17.62 -13.27
C ALA A 224 16.19 17.40 -14.25
N ILE A 225 15.86 17.15 -15.51
CA ILE A 225 16.81 16.98 -16.61
C ILE A 225 16.90 18.32 -17.35
N PRO A 226 18.08 18.95 -17.40
CA PRO A 226 18.23 20.20 -18.13
C PRO A 226 18.00 19.98 -19.62
N THR A 227 17.18 20.84 -20.24
CA THR A 227 16.91 20.81 -21.69
C THR A 227 18.10 21.28 -22.52
N ARG A 228 19.04 22.02 -21.91
CA ARG A 228 20.30 22.49 -22.51
C ARG A 228 21.44 22.24 -21.54
N GLY A 229 22.60 21.83 -22.05
CA GLY A 229 23.79 21.54 -21.26
C GLY A 229 23.94 20.07 -20.86
N ASP A 230 24.89 19.79 -19.97
CA ASP A 230 25.23 18.44 -19.57
C ASP A 230 24.27 17.89 -18.51
N TYR A 231 23.51 16.85 -18.89
CA TYR A 231 22.61 16.12 -17.99
C TYR A 231 23.27 14.90 -17.32
N SER A 232 24.54 14.58 -17.64
CA SER A 232 25.27 13.42 -17.12
C SER A 232 25.33 13.35 -15.58
N PRO A 233 25.49 14.46 -14.83
CA PRO A 233 25.52 14.40 -13.36
C PRO A 233 24.20 13.90 -12.75
N PHE A 234 23.06 14.28 -13.36
CA PHE A 234 21.73 13.87 -12.92
C PHE A 234 21.50 12.38 -13.20
N LEU A 235 21.93 11.89 -14.38
CA LEU A 235 21.86 10.47 -14.72
C LEU A 235 22.79 9.62 -13.86
N LYS A 236 23.99 10.12 -13.51
CA LYS A 236 24.91 9.40 -12.61
C LYS A 236 24.28 9.13 -11.25
N ARG A 237 23.56 10.11 -10.69
CA ARG A 237 22.84 9.92 -9.42
C ARG A 237 21.71 8.91 -9.55
N PHE A 238 20.91 8.99 -10.61
CA PHE A 238 19.86 8.01 -10.91
C PHE A 238 20.43 6.58 -11.03
N GLN A 239 21.50 6.43 -11.78
CA GLN A 239 22.16 5.15 -11.99
C GLN A 239 22.68 4.59 -10.67
N LEU A 240 23.47 5.36 -9.92
CA LEU A 240 24.11 4.91 -8.68
C LEU A 240 23.09 4.63 -7.57
N CYS A 241 22.15 5.54 -7.35
CA CYS A 241 21.26 5.52 -6.18
C CYS A 241 19.90 4.88 -6.42
N THR A 242 19.57 4.55 -7.68
CA THR A 242 18.33 3.85 -7.99
C THR A 242 18.59 2.52 -8.67
N LEU A 243 19.23 2.50 -9.84
CA LEU A 243 19.43 1.26 -10.61
C LEU A 243 20.45 0.33 -9.95
N CYS A 244 21.63 0.86 -9.61
CA CYS A 244 22.75 0.10 -9.06
C CYS A 244 22.71 -0.01 -7.53
N TYR A 245 21.70 0.58 -6.88
CA TYR A 245 21.63 0.65 -5.41
C TYR A 245 21.68 -0.74 -4.76
N ASP A 246 22.72 -0.97 -3.94
CA ASP A 246 22.90 -2.15 -3.11
C ASP A 246 22.45 -1.83 -1.67
N LYS A 247 21.39 -2.49 -1.18
CA LYS A 247 20.85 -2.24 0.16
C LYS A 247 21.74 -2.78 1.28
N CYS A 248 22.68 -3.68 0.96
CA CYS A 248 23.62 -4.28 1.89
C CYS A 248 24.97 -3.55 1.89
N LYS A 249 25.32 -2.88 0.79
CA LYS A 249 26.51 -2.03 0.66
C LYS A 249 26.15 -0.72 -0.08
N PRO A 250 25.35 0.18 0.54
CA PRO A 250 24.93 1.41 -0.12
C PRO A 250 26.12 2.33 -0.36
N ASP A 251 26.16 2.96 -1.54
CA ASP A 251 27.16 3.96 -1.86
C ASP A 251 27.03 5.19 -0.95
N ALA A 252 28.16 5.78 -0.54
CA ALA A 252 28.19 6.94 0.35
C ALA A 252 27.46 8.16 -0.22
N VAL A 253 27.47 8.35 -1.55
CA VAL A 253 26.73 9.43 -2.25
C VAL A 253 25.22 9.21 -2.17
N CYS A 254 24.80 7.95 -2.10
CA CYS A 254 23.42 7.55 -1.87
C CYS A 254 23.05 7.53 -0.38
N GLY A 255 24.01 7.93 0.48
CA GLY A 255 23.82 8.14 1.89
C GLY A 255 22.47 8.81 2.11
N ARG A 256 21.64 8.17 2.93
CA ARG A 256 20.33 8.67 3.28
C ARG A 256 20.54 10.09 3.82
N THR A 257 20.30 11.11 2.99
CA THR A 257 19.51 12.22 3.48
C THR A 257 18.19 11.58 3.86
N ARG A 258 18.13 10.97 5.06
CA ARG A 258 16.90 10.99 5.85
C ARG A 258 16.59 12.46 5.82
N ARG A 259 15.71 12.87 4.91
CA ARG A 259 15.00 14.12 5.08
C ARG A 259 14.22 13.84 6.34
N THR A 260 14.87 14.10 7.47
CA THR A 260 14.28 14.26 8.79
C THR A 260 13.42 15.51 8.71
N ARG A 261 12.45 15.52 7.80
CA ARG A 261 11.21 16.19 8.12
C ARG A 261 10.53 15.23 9.08
N SER A 262 10.76 15.51 10.36
CA SER A 262 9.84 15.11 11.43
C SER A 262 8.43 15.26 10.88
N PRO A 263 7.51 14.32 11.18
CA PRO A 263 6.10 14.52 10.89
C PRO A 263 5.74 15.95 11.26
N TRP A 264 5.24 16.72 10.29
CA TRP A 264 4.79 18.08 10.59
C TRP A 264 3.70 18.02 11.65
N GLU A 265 2.96 16.91 11.69
CA GLU A 265 1.96 16.57 12.70
C GLU A 265 1.91 15.05 12.94
N TYR A 266 1.43 14.64 14.10
CA TYR A 266 1.24 13.23 14.49
C TYR A 266 -0.23 12.82 14.38
N VAL A 267 -0.50 11.51 14.41
CA VAL A 267 -1.86 10.98 14.23
C VAL A 267 -2.40 10.27 15.47
N ASP A 268 -3.71 10.40 15.69
CA ASP A 268 -4.49 9.46 16.51
C ASP A 268 -5.15 8.44 15.58
N ALA A 269 -4.75 7.17 15.69
CA ALA A 269 -5.26 6.09 14.87
C ALA A 269 -6.04 5.07 15.70
N ALA A 270 -7.15 4.57 15.18
CA ALA A 270 -7.87 3.44 15.76
C ALA A 270 -8.03 2.32 14.75
N PHE A 271 -7.53 1.12 15.07
CA PHE A 271 -7.83 -0.09 14.33
C PHE A 271 -9.18 -0.66 14.78
N VAL A 272 -10.09 -0.83 13.83
CA VAL A 272 -11.35 -1.55 14.02
C VAL A 272 -11.21 -2.89 13.32
N LEU A 273 -10.91 -3.93 14.11
CA LEU A 273 -10.67 -5.29 13.62
C LEU A 273 -11.97 -6.09 13.55
N ASP A 274 -12.25 -6.66 12.38
CA ASP A 274 -13.23 -7.74 12.25
C ASP A 274 -12.75 -8.99 12.99
N SER A 275 -13.50 -9.39 14.00
CA SER A 275 -13.29 -10.62 14.78
C SER A 275 -14.51 -11.53 14.71
N SER A 276 -15.27 -11.46 13.61
CA SER A 276 -16.49 -12.24 13.38
C SER A 276 -16.20 -13.69 12.99
N ARG A 277 -17.21 -14.54 13.14
CA ARG A 277 -17.20 -15.98 12.77
C ARG A 277 -16.89 -16.29 11.30
N LYS A 278 -16.79 -15.29 10.44
CA LYS A 278 -16.46 -15.47 9.02
C LYS A 278 -14.99 -15.79 8.80
N ILE A 279 -14.15 -15.45 9.77
CA ILE A 279 -12.71 -15.62 9.71
C ILE A 279 -12.39 -16.96 10.38
N ASN A 280 -11.63 -17.83 9.72
CA ASN A 280 -11.17 -19.04 10.39
C ASN A 280 -9.96 -18.73 11.32
N PRO A 281 -9.66 -19.58 12.32
CA PRO A 281 -8.60 -19.30 13.30
C PRO A 281 -7.21 -19.07 12.69
N ASP A 282 -6.86 -19.78 11.61
CA ASP A 282 -5.57 -19.61 10.93
C ASP A 282 -5.46 -18.28 10.19
N GLU A 283 -6.55 -17.84 9.55
CA GLU A 283 -6.66 -16.52 8.94
C GLU A 283 -6.61 -15.41 9.99
N PHE A 284 -7.26 -15.60 11.13
CA PHE A 284 -7.21 -14.65 12.24
C PHE A 284 -5.78 -14.48 12.76
N LYS A 285 -5.01 -15.56 12.86
CA LYS A 285 -3.57 -15.49 13.20
C LYS A 285 -2.77 -14.66 12.19
N LYS A 286 -3.05 -14.79 10.89
CA LYS A 286 -2.40 -13.96 9.84
C LYS A 286 -2.80 -12.49 9.96
N LEU A 287 -4.06 -12.19 10.32
CA LEU A 287 -4.50 -10.81 10.57
C LEU A 287 -3.79 -10.19 11.79
N LYS A 288 -3.52 -10.97 12.84
CA LYS A 288 -2.71 -10.52 13.98
C LYS A 288 -1.28 -10.20 13.57
N GLU A 289 -0.66 -11.04 12.74
CA GLU A 289 0.67 -10.79 12.16
C GLU A 289 0.66 -9.51 11.29
N PHE A 290 -0.34 -9.34 10.43
CA PHE A 290 -0.56 -8.13 9.64
C PHE A 290 -0.63 -6.87 10.53
N LEU A 291 -1.50 -6.88 11.54
CA LEU A 291 -1.66 -5.76 12.48
C LEU A 291 -0.35 -5.42 13.18
N SER A 292 0.39 -6.45 13.61
CA SER A 292 1.70 -6.25 14.24
C SER A 292 2.68 -5.56 13.28
N ARG A 293 2.72 -5.96 12.01
CA ARG A 293 3.58 -5.32 10.99
C ARG A 293 3.11 -3.92 10.63
N ALA A 294 1.80 -3.67 10.59
CA ALA A 294 1.23 -2.35 10.34
C ALA A 294 1.67 -1.32 11.39
N LEU A 295 1.85 -1.76 12.65
CA LEU A 295 2.35 -0.89 13.73
C LEU A 295 3.78 -0.38 13.51
N ASP A 296 4.59 -1.01 12.64
CA ASP A 296 5.95 -0.55 12.33
C ASP A 296 5.99 0.77 11.55
N HIS A 297 4.86 1.25 11.06
CA HIS A 297 4.75 2.52 10.34
C HIS A 297 4.29 3.68 11.23
N PHE A 298 4.03 3.42 12.51
CA PHE A 298 3.68 4.43 13.50
C PHE A 298 4.88 4.79 14.37
N GLU A 299 5.06 6.08 14.61
CA GLU A 299 6.06 6.61 15.53
C GLU A 299 5.44 6.76 16.93
N ILE A 300 5.20 5.65 17.62
CA ILE A 300 4.43 5.62 18.87
C ILE A 300 5.01 6.56 19.95
N SER A 301 4.14 7.38 20.52
CA SER A 301 4.47 8.28 21.63
C SER A 301 4.97 7.51 22.85
N SER A 302 6.11 7.91 23.41
CA SER A 302 6.61 7.41 24.69
C SER A 302 5.79 7.90 25.90
N GLN A 303 5.00 8.96 25.73
CA GLN A 303 4.19 9.61 26.77
C GLN A 303 2.80 9.96 26.23
N PRO A 304 1.97 8.97 25.85
CA PRO A 304 0.75 9.22 25.06
C PRO A 304 -0.35 10.00 25.81
N ALA A 305 -0.31 10.04 27.15
CA ALA A 305 -1.28 10.77 27.97
C ALA A 305 -0.99 12.28 28.08
N THR A 306 0.29 12.68 28.03
CA THR A 306 0.71 14.06 28.33
C THR A 306 1.40 14.74 27.15
N SER A 307 2.08 14.00 26.28
CA SER A 307 2.86 14.55 25.18
C SER A 307 2.05 14.72 23.90
N SER A 308 2.33 15.81 23.19
CA SER A 308 1.87 16.06 21.81
C SER A 308 2.82 15.49 20.75
N VAL A 309 3.86 14.74 21.17
CA VAL A 309 4.86 14.11 20.29
C VAL A 309 4.58 12.61 20.12
N GLY A 310 4.75 12.09 18.91
CA GLY A 310 4.56 10.69 18.53
C GLY A 310 3.09 10.30 18.29
N ASP A 311 2.83 9.34 17.42
CA ASP A 311 1.49 8.86 17.14
C ASP A 311 0.90 8.09 18.34
N ARG A 312 -0.43 7.97 18.35
CA ARG A 312 -1.15 7.12 19.29
C ARG A 312 -2.03 6.15 18.53
N VAL A 313 -2.07 4.91 18.99
CA VAL A 313 -2.83 3.84 18.35
C VAL A 313 -3.74 3.18 19.37
N ALA A 314 -5.02 3.11 19.05
CA ALA A 314 -6.02 2.30 19.74
C ALA A 314 -6.42 1.11 18.88
N MET A 315 -6.98 0.09 19.52
CA MET A 315 -7.52 -1.08 18.84
C MET A 315 -8.81 -1.56 19.50
N VAL A 316 -9.81 -1.83 18.67
CA VAL A 316 -11.05 -2.48 19.06
C VAL A 316 -11.33 -3.68 18.17
N SER A 317 -11.86 -4.75 18.75
CA SER A 317 -12.39 -5.89 18.00
C SER A 317 -13.91 -5.80 17.99
N HIS A 318 -14.53 -5.79 16.82
CA HIS A 318 -15.99 -5.89 16.73
C HIS A 318 -16.44 -7.34 16.56
N ALA A 319 -17.76 -7.52 16.50
CA ALA A 319 -18.42 -8.83 16.49
C ALA A 319 -18.39 -9.49 17.87
N ALA A 320 -18.68 -8.72 18.92
CA ALA A 320 -18.89 -9.26 20.25
C ALA A 320 -19.97 -10.37 20.23
N PRO A 321 -19.77 -11.47 20.98
CA PRO A 321 -20.77 -12.51 21.11
C PRO A 321 -22.11 -11.93 21.56
N ALA A 322 -23.20 -12.45 21.00
CA ALA A 322 -24.58 -12.04 21.33
C ALA A 322 -24.93 -10.55 21.15
N PHE A 323 -24.05 -9.73 20.55
CA PHE A 323 -24.38 -8.33 20.29
C PHE A 323 -25.56 -8.21 19.32
N ARG A 324 -26.60 -7.53 19.80
CA ARG A 324 -27.70 -6.97 19.03
C ARG A 324 -27.97 -5.56 19.57
N PRO A 325 -28.34 -4.59 18.74
CA PRO A 325 -28.65 -3.23 19.20
C PRO A 325 -29.67 -3.18 20.34
N GLN A 326 -30.58 -4.15 20.39
CA GLN A 326 -31.65 -4.25 21.40
C GLN A 326 -31.16 -4.76 22.77
N ASN A 327 -30.05 -5.50 22.82
CA ASN A 327 -29.70 -6.29 24.00
C ASN A 327 -28.79 -5.56 25.00
N GLN A 328 -28.59 -4.24 24.86
CA GLN A 328 -27.68 -3.40 25.66
C GLN A 328 -26.21 -3.89 25.76
N VAL A 329 -25.84 -4.94 25.02
CA VAL A 329 -24.47 -5.46 24.95
C VAL A 329 -23.59 -4.47 24.19
N VAL A 330 -22.33 -4.33 24.61
CA VAL A 330 -21.36 -3.47 23.92
C VAL A 330 -20.99 -4.09 22.56
N PRO A 331 -21.00 -3.34 21.45
CA PRO A 331 -20.73 -3.88 20.10
C PRO A 331 -19.31 -4.39 19.88
N VAL A 332 -18.38 -3.99 20.75
CA VAL A 332 -16.94 -4.21 20.59
C VAL A 332 -16.30 -4.67 21.89
N LYS A 333 -15.20 -5.42 21.77
CA LYS A 333 -14.21 -5.60 22.83
C LYS A 333 -13.10 -4.57 22.62
N LYS A 334 -12.93 -3.65 23.58
CA LYS A 334 -11.76 -2.75 23.59
C LYS A 334 -10.51 -3.60 23.85
N GLN A 335 -9.53 -3.53 22.95
CA GLN A 335 -8.25 -4.21 23.12
C GLN A 335 -7.28 -3.31 23.88
N PHE A 336 -7.11 -2.08 23.41
CA PHE A 336 -6.38 -1.03 24.11
C PHE A 336 -6.77 0.35 23.56
N ASP A 337 -6.59 1.37 24.40
CA ASP A 337 -6.89 2.77 24.12
C ASP A 337 -5.66 3.53 23.60
N LEU A 338 -5.86 4.76 23.12
CA LEU A 338 -4.80 5.62 22.56
C LEU A 338 -3.67 5.92 23.56
N VAL A 339 -3.95 5.80 24.87
CA VAL A 339 -3.00 6.09 25.95
C VAL A 339 -2.51 4.85 26.70
N THR A 340 -2.91 3.65 26.27
CA THR A 340 -2.62 2.41 27.02
C THR A 340 -1.16 1.98 26.92
N PHE A 341 -0.56 2.07 25.73
CA PHE A 341 0.80 1.62 25.48
C PHE A 341 1.69 2.77 25.00
N SER A 342 2.92 2.81 25.49
CA SER A 342 3.96 3.77 25.10
C SER A 342 5.01 3.20 24.16
N THR A 343 4.91 1.92 23.79
CA THR A 343 5.85 1.27 22.88
C THR A 343 5.17 0.32 21.91
N THR A 344 5.67 0.29 20.67
CA THR A 344 5.23 -0.64 19.62
C THR A 344 5.42 -2.11 20.03
N GLN A 345 6.48 -2.42 20.78
CA GLN A 345 6.78 -3.78 21.21
C GLN A 345 5.69 -4.34 22.14
N PHE A 346 5.19 -3.56 23.11
CA PHE A 346 4.10 -4.00 23.98
C PHE A 346 2.78 -4.15 23.24
N MET A 347 2.48 -3.25 22.30
CA MET A 347 1.30 -3.38 21.42
C MET A 347 1.35 -4.69 20.62
N LYS A 348 2.50 -4.98 19.98
CA LYS A 348 2.71 -6.23 19.22
C LYS A 348 2.55 -7.47 20.10
N LYS A 349 3.15 -7.46 21.29
CA LYS A 349 3.04 -8.57 22.25
C LYS A 349 1.58 -8.80 22.64
N TYR A 350 0.86 -7.75 23.04
CA TYR A 350 -0.56 -7.82 23.39
C TYR A 350 -1.41 -8.34 22.23
N ILE A 351 -1.17 -7.85 21.01
CA ILE A 351 -1.86 -8.35 19.82
C ILE A 351 -1.64 -9.86 19.71
N GLN A 352 -0.39 -10.33 19.70
CA GLN A 352 -0.07 -11.74 19.50
C GLN A 352 -0.59 -12.65 20.62
N GLU A 353 -0.52 -12.24 21.88
CA GLU A 353 -0.79 -13.11 23.03
C GLU A 353 -2.23 -12.98 23.54
N SER A 354 -2.80 -11.77 23.56
CA SER A 354 -4.05 -11.48 24.29
C SER A 354 -5.27 -11.30 23.39
N VAL A 355 -5.10 -10.87 22.13
CA VAL A 355 -6.23 -10.67 21.22
C VAL A 355 -6.78 -12.01 20.75
N GLN A 356 -8.01 -12.31 21.15
CA GLN A 356 -8.77 -13.50 20.77
C GLN A 356 -9.92 -13.12 19.83
N GLN A 357 -10.29 -14.06 18.96
CA GLN A 357 -11.44 -13.92 18.08
C GLN A 357 -12.75 -13.92 18.90
N LEU A 358 -13.77 -13.20 18.42
CA LEU A 358 -15.02 -12.98 19.16
C LEU A 358 -16.21 -13.79 18.61
N ASP A 359 -16.15 -14.27 17.36
CA ASP A 359 -17.13 -15.17 16.73
C ASP A 359 -18.59 -14.67 16.64
N GLY A 360 -18.83 -13.40 16.94
CA GLY A 360 -20.12 -12.76 16.76
C GLY A 360 -20.44 -12.42 15.30
N GLY A 361 -21.56 -11.73 15.10
CA GLY A 361 -21.92 -11.15 13.79
C GLY A 361 -21.20 -9.83 13.54
N ALA A 362 -20.79 -9.58 12.30
CA ALA A 362 -20.14 -8.32 11.91
C ALA A 362 -21.07 -7.11 12.19
N ALA A 363 -20.52 -6.08 12.84
CA ALA A 363 -21.26 -4.91 13.33
C ALA A 363 -20.41 -3.64 13.17
N VAL A 364 -19.91 -3.43 11.95
CA VAL A 364 -18.92 -2.39 11.62
C VAL A 364 -19.42 -0.98 11.96
N GLY A 365 -20.68 -0.66 11.65
CA GLY A 365 -21.28 0.64 11.89
C GLY A 365 -21.37 0.97 13.38
N HIS A 366 -21.88 0.05 14.19
CA HIS A 366 -21.87 0.21 15.65
C HIS A 366 -20.45 0.24 16.22
N ALA A 367 -19.50 -0.49 15.66
CA ALA A 367 -18.11 -0.47 16.11
C ALA A 367 -17.45 0.89 15.88
N ILE A 368 -17.63 1.50 14.70
CA ILE A 368 -17.14 2.86 14.42
C ILE A 368 -17.80 3.87 15.35
N GLN A 369 -19.12 3.76 15.53
CA GLN A 369 -19.87 4.67 16.40
C GLN A 369 -19.37 4.59 17.85
N TRP A 370 -19.12 3.38 18.34
CA TRP A 370 -18.56 3.16 19.67
C TRP A 370 -17.15 3.73 19.79
N THR A 371 -16.30 3.47 18.79
CA THR A 371 -14.91 3.95 18.75
C THR A 371 -14.85 5.48 18.81
N ILE A 372 -15.65 6.18 18.02
CA ILE A 372 -15.72 7.65 18.06
C ILE A 372 -16.15 8.14 19.45
N ASN A 373 -17.19 7.52 20.02
CA ASN A 373 -17.78 7.96 21.27
C ASN A 373 -16.91 7.63 22.50
N HIS A 374 -16.10 6.58 22.46
CA HIS A 374 -15.41 6.07 23.66
C HIS A 374 -13.88 6.11 23.59
N ILE A 375 -13.30 6.13 22.39
CA ILE A 375 -11.85 6.30 22.20
C ILE A 375 -11.57 7.78 21.94
N PHE A 376 -12.02 8.29 20.79
CA PHE A 376 -11.65 9.65 20.37
C PHE A 376 -12.28 10.77 21.20
N SER A 377 -13.51 10.59 21.71
CA SER A 377 -14.21 11.66 22.46
C SER A 377 -13.63 11.92 23.85
N TYR A 378 -12.93 10.95 24.44
CA TYR A 378 -12.31 11.07 25.77
C TYR A 378 -10.78 11.23 25.70
N THR A 379 -10.23 11.41 24.50
CA THR A 379 -8.79 11.51 24.31
C THR A 379 -8.27 12.86 24.82
N PRO A 380 -7.31 12.89 25.75
CA PRO A 380 -6.66 14.13 26.16
C PRO A 380 -5.78 14.65 25.01
N ASN A 381 -5.84 15.95 24.74
CA ASN A 381 -5.04 16.61 23.70
C ASN A 381 -5.10 15.86 22.35
N PRO A 382 -6.28 15.78 21.70
CA PRO A 382 -6.44 15.03 20.46
C PRO A 382 -5.49 15.57 19.39
N ARG A 383 -4.85 14.66 18.65
CA ARG A 383 -3.99 15.06 17.53
C ARG A 383 -4.86 15.61 16.40
N LYS A 384 -4.29 16.54 15.63
CA LYS A 384 -5.01 17.21 14.53
C LYS A 384 -5.54 16.20 13.50
N HIS A 385 -4.71 15.22 13.15
CA HIS A 385 -5.08 14.16 12.23
C HIS A 385 -5.60 12.93 12.97
N LYS A 386 -6.81 12.48 12.59
CA LYS A 386 -7.48 11.32 13.19
C LYS A 386 -7.87 10.33 12.11
N VAL A 387 -7.50 9.06 12.27
CA VAL A 387 -7.80 7.99 11.31
C VAL A 387 -8.44 6.79 11.99
N ILE A 388 -9.47 6.23 11.36
CA ILE A 388 -10.04 4.94 11.71
C ILE A 388 -9.68 3.97 10.58
N ILE A 389 -8.90 2.95 10.90
CA ILE A 389 -8.47 1.92 9.98
C ILE A 389 -9.35 0.69 10.22
N VAL A 390 -10.29 0.46 9.30
CA VAL A 390 -11.23 -0.67 9.39
C VAL A 390 -10.67 -1.86 8.62
N ILE A 391 -10.48 -2.98 9.31
CA ILE A 391 -10.10 -4.25 8.71
C ILE A 391 -11.36 -5.10 8.65
N SER A 392 -11.96 -5.24 7.47
CA SER A 392 -13.25 -5.91 7.28
C SER A 392 -13.07 -7.24 6.54
N VAL A 393 -13.76 -8.29 7.00
CA VAL A 393 -13.87 -9.56 6.27
C VAL A 393 -15.30 -9.74 5.77
N GLY A 394 -15.50 -9.24 4.55
CA GLY A 394 -16.80 -9.09 3.90
C GLY A 394 -17.69 -8.03 4.52
N GLY A 395 -18.99 -8.07 4.18
CA GLY A 395 -19.94 -7.01 4.55
C GLY A 395 -20.46 -7.09 5.99
N THR A 396 -20.87 -5.97 6.55
CA THR A 396 -21.52 -5.92 7.85
C THR A 396 -22.87 -6.66 7.84
N SER A 397 -23.40 -6.98 9.02
CA SER A 397 -24.71 -7.62 9.11
C SER A 397 -25.82 -6.70 8.56
N HIS A 398 -26.87 -7.27 7.97
CA HIS A 398 -27.94 -6.49 7.33
C HIS A 398 -28.53 -5.40 8.26
N TRP A 399 -28.77 -5.73 9.53
CA TRP A 399 -29.32 -4.80 10.53
C TRP A 399 -28.38 -3.64 10.88
N ASP A 400 -27.09 -3.74 10.56
CA ASP A 400 -26.07 -2.72 10.83
C ASP A 400 -25.85 -1.77 9.65
N LYS A 401 -26.27 -2.13 8.42
CA LYS A 401 -26.02 -1.33 7.20
C LYS A 401 -26.48 0.12 7.28
N ALA A 402 -27.67 0.36 7.82
CA ALA A 402 -28.20 1.72 7.97
C ALA A 402 -27.38 2.56 8.97
N VAL A 403 -26.89 1.92 10.03
CA VAL A 403 -26.03 2.56 11.04
C VAL A 403 -24.66 2.83 10.44
N LEU A 404 -24.05 1.87 9.75
CA LEU A 404 -22.79 2.03 9.04
C LEU A 404 -22.82 3.26 8.12
N LYS A 405 -23.79 3.34 7.20
CA LYS A 405 -23.95 4.48 6.29
C LYS A 405 -24.01 5.83 7.02
N LYS A 406 -24.84 5.91 8.07
CA LYS A 406 -25.02 7.13 8.86
C LYS A 406 -23.75 7.52 9.61
N VAL A 407 -23.10 6.56 10.25
CA VAL A 407 -21.94 6.78 11.11
C VAL A 407 -20.70 7.06 10.27
N SER A 408 -20.50 6.39 9.14
CA SER A 408 -19.40 6.68 8.21
C SER A 408 -19.48 8.10 7.68
N LEU A 409 -20.67 8.58 7.27
CA LEU A 409 -20.85 9.97 6.87
C LEU A 409 -20.56 10.94 8.03
N ARG A 410 -21.08 10.64 9.23
CA ARG A 410 -20.83 11.46 10.42
C ARG A 410 -19.35 11.56 10.74
N ALA A 411 -18.63 10.43 10.71
CA ALA A 411 -17.21 10.37 10.98
C ALA A 411 -16.42 11.22 9.97
N LYS A 412 -16.68 11.04 8.66
CA LYS A 412 -16.06 11.86 7.61
C LYS A 412 -16.31 13.35 7.82
N CYS A 413 -17.53 13.74 8.18
CA CYS A 413 -17.88 15.12 8.48
C CYS A 413 -17.27 15.68 9.77
N GLN A 414 -16.82 14.82 10.69
CA GLN A 414 -16.10 15.21 11.91
C GLN A 414 -14.57 15.25 11.71
N GLY A 415 -14.10 15.09 10.47
CA GLY A 415 -12.68 15.15 10.12
C GLY A 415 -11.92 13.85 10.35
N TYR A 416 -12.60 12.71 10.53
CA TYR A 416 -11.94 11.41 10.57
C TYR A 416 -11.63 10.93 9.15
N ALA A 417 -10.39 10.52 8.90
CA ALA A 417 -10.04 9.72 7.73
C ALA A 417 -10.49 8.26 7.97
N LEU A 418 -11.26 7.69 7.06
CA LEU A 418 -11.66 6.28 7.11
C LEU A 418 -10.88 5.51 6.06
N LEU A 419 -9.86 4.75 6.48
CA LEU A 419 -9.12 3.81 5.64
C LEU A 419 -9.73 2.43 5.82
N VAL A 420 -10.09 1.79 4.72
CA VAL A 420 -10.75 0.47 4.72
C VAL A 420 -9.84 -0.54 4.06
N VAL A 421 -9.44 -1.55 4.81
CA VAL A 421 -8.73 -2.74 4.31
C VAL A 421 -9.74 -3.89 4.31
N SER A 422 -10.35 -4.13 3.16
CA SER A 422 -11.28 -5.24 2.97
C SER A 422 -10.51 -6.47 2.52
N VAL A 423 -10.61 -7.58 3.26
CA VAL A 423 -9.91 -8.83 2.95
C VAL A 423 -10.91 -9.98 2.79
N GLY A 424 -10.73 -10.78 1.75
CA GLY A 424 -11.54 -11.96 1.47
C GLY A 424 -12.33 -11.85 0.17
N GLN A 425 -12.92 -12.97 -0.26
CA GLN A 425 -13.53 -13.12 -1.58
C GLN A 425 -14.93 -12.51 -1.70
N THR A 426 -15.61 -12.32 -0.56
CA THR A 426 -16.96 -11.77 -0.53
C THR A 426 -16.89 -10.38 0.09
N TYR A 427 -17.36 -9.36 -0.64
CA TYR A 427 -17.50 -8.00 -0.14
C TYR A 427 -18.66 -7.30 -0.85
N ASN A 428 -19.15 -6.23 -0.24
CA ASN A 428 -20.18 -5.38 -0.84
C ASN A 428 -19.53 -4.06 -1.26
N SER A 429 -19.39 -3.82 -2.58
CA SER A 429 -18.73 -2.63 -3.12
C SER A 429 -19.39 -1.34 -2.65
N THR A 430 -20.73 -1.28 -2.70
CA THR A 430 -21.50 -0.12 -2.20
C THR A 430 -21.21 0.17 -0.73
N GLU A 431 -21.16 -0.86 0.11
CA GLU A 431 -20.85 -0.72 1.53
C GLU A 431 -19.45 -0.17 1.77
N LEU A 432 -18.45 -0.69 1.05
CA LEU A 432 -17.06 -0.25 1.16
C LEU A 432 -16.88 1.19 0.69
N GLU A 433 -17.54 1.59 -0.40
CA GLU A 433 -17.54 2.97 -0.90
C GLU A 433 -18.25 3.94 0.07
N GLU A 434 -19.34 3.51 0.70
CA GLU A 434 -20.03 4.30 1.73
C GLU A 434 -19.14 4.50 2.98
N LEU A 435 -18.36 3.48 3.32
CA LEU A 435 -17.47 3.48 4.48
C LEU A 435 -16.21 4.31 4.26
N ALA A 436 -15.46 4.09 3.17
CA ALA A 436 -14.16 4.73 2.94
C ALA A 436 -14.28 6.26 2.76
N SER A 437 -13.19 6.96 3.07
CA SER A 437 -13.04 8.39 2.75
C SER A 437 -12.72 8.60 1.26
N TYR A 438 -12.82 9.86 0.81
CA TYR A 438 -12.43 10.25 -0.55
C TYR A 438 -11.00 10.83 -0.56
N PRO A 439 -10.24 10.65 -1.65
CA PRO A 439 -10.55 9.80 -2.82
C PRO A 439 -10.48 8.30 -2.49
N LEU A 440 -11.32 7.48 -3.12
CA LEU A 440 -11.48 6.05 -2.78
C LEU A 440 -10.20 5.26 -3.01
N GLU A 441 -9.47 5.58 -4.08
CA GLU A 441 -8.22 4.95 -4.48
C GLU A 441 -7.12 5.11 -3.41
N GLN A 442 -7.26 6.10 -2.52
CA GLN A 442 -6.34 6.34 -1.40
C GLN A 442 -6.84 5.79 -0.06
N HIS A 443 -8.11 5.38 0.04
CA HIS A 443 -8.77 5.03 1.30
C HIS A 443 -9.44 3.66 1.30
N LEU A 444 -9.43 2.95 0.17
CA LEU A 444 -10.02 1.64 0.03
C LEU A 444 -9.01 0.66 -0.58
N VAL A 445 -8.58 -0.30 0.23
CA VAL A 445 -7.72 -1.42 -0.18
C VAL A 445 -8.56 -2.68 -0.20
N GLN A 446 -8.76 -3.26 -1.38
CA GLN A 446 -9.53 -4.49 -1.57
C GLN A 446 -8.60 -5.66 -1.89
N LEU A 447 -8.60 -6.65 -1.01
CA LEU A 447 -7.71 -7.81 -1.06
C LEU A 447 -8.53 -9.09 -1.17
N GLY A 448 -8.22 -9.95 -2.14
CA GLY A 448 -9.02 -11.14 -2.41
C GLY A 448 -8.89 -12.26 -1.37
N ARG A 449 -7.74 -12.37 -0.70
CA ARG A 449 -7.46 -13.48 0.25
C ARG A 449 -6.75 -12.98 1.49
N ILE A 450 -6.98 -13.66 2.62
CA ILE A 450 -6.22 -13.46 3.86
C ILE A 450 -4.92 -14.30 3.76
N HIS A 451 -4.01 -13.84 2.90
CA HIS A 451 -2.70 -14.47 2.72
C HIS A 451 -1.57 -13.45 2.67
N LYS A 452 -0.33 -13.94 2.85
CA LYS A 452 0.81 -13.09 3.23
C LYS A 452 1.12 -11.97 2.20
N PRO A 453 1.22 -12.24 0.90
CA PRO A 453 1.31 -11.23 -0.16
C PRO A 453 0.29 -10.07 -0.11
N GLU A 454 -1.02 -10.31 -0.01
CA GLU A 454 -2.02 -9.22 0.04
C GLU A 454 -1.94 -8.47 1.37
N LEU A 455 -1.71 -9.16 2.47
CA LEU A 455 -1.49 -8.49 3.75
C LEU A 455 -0.22 -7.65 3.70
N ASN A 456 0.82 -8.10 2.99
CA ASN A 456 2.03 -7.31 2.72
C ASN A 456 1.71 -6.07 1.89
N TYR A 457 0.88 -6.21 0.86
CA TYR A 457 0.39 -5.08 0.07
C TYR A 457 -0.27 -4.03 0.97
N ALA A 458 -1.18 -4.42 1.87
CA ALA A 458 -1.83 -3.47 2.78
C ALA A 458 -0.85 -2.82 3.79
N VAL A 459 0.14 -3.56 4.30
CA VAL A 459 1.20 -3.00 5.16
C VAL A 459 1.97 -1.92 4.40
N MET A 460 2.44 -2.25 3.19
CA MET A 460 3.24 -1.35 2.37
C MET A 460 2.42 -0.18 1.80
N PHE A 461 1.10 -0.33 1.65
CA PHE A 461 0.18 0.76 1.32
C PHE A 461 0.01 1.74 2.50
N LEU A 462 -0.08 1.23 3.74
CA LEU A 462 -0.32 2.04 4.93
C LEU A 462 0.79 3.05 5.20
N LYS A 463 2.04 2.69 4.87
CA LYS A 463 3.21 3.54 5.12
C LYS A 463 3.09 4.94 4.47
N PRO A 464 3.03 5.09 3.14
CA PRO A 464 2.85 6.39 2.51
C PRO A 464 1.48 7.02 2.82
N PHE A 465 0.44 6.21 3.08
CA PHE A 465 -0.86 6.74 3.52
C PHE A 465 -0.75 7.55 4.81
N LEU A 466 -0.06 7.02 5.83
CA LEU A 466 0.17 7.73 7.09
C LEU A 466 1.00 8.99 6.86
N HIS A 467 1.97 8.93 5.95
CA HIS A 467 2.75 10.11 5.59
C HIS A 467 1.87 11.20 4.94
N PHE A 468 1.01 10.85 3.98
CA PHE A 468 0.06 11.78 3.38
C PHE A 468 -0.87 12.40 4.41
N LEU A 469 -1.33 11.59 5.37
CA LEU A 469 -2.18 12.07 6.46
C LEU A 469 -1.44 13.07 7.36
N ARG A 470 -0.22 12.74 7.84
CA ARG A 470 0.61 13.61 8.71
C ARG A 470 1.02 14.94 8.06
N ASN A 471 1.06 14.99 6.73
CA ASN A 471 1.39 16.19 5.97
C ASN A 471 0.15 16.97 5.51
N GLY A 472 -1.06 16.53 5.86
CA GLY A 472 -2.30 17.18 5.45
C GLY A 472 -2.52 17.19 3.93
N PHE A 473 -2.06 16.14 3.23
CA PHE A 473 -2.20 16.04 1.77
C PHE A 473 -3.67 16.04 1.34
N ASN A 474 -4.51 15.32 2.10
CA ASN A 474 -5.95 15.34 1.94
C ASN A 474 -6.60 16.17 3.05
N SER A 475 -7.69 16.85 2.69
CA SER A 475 -8.54 17.55 3.65
C SER A 475 -9.63 16.62 4.19
N TYR A 476 -9.86 16.66 5.50
CA TYR A 476 -10.93 15.90 6.15
C TYR A 476 -11.80 16.87 6.99
N PRO A 477 -13.08 17.09 6.64
CA PRO A 477 -13.82 16.49 5.53
C PRO A 477 -13.31 16.96 4.14
N PRO A 478 -13.39 16.09 3.12
CA PRO A 478 -13.02 16.45 1.76
C PRO A 478 -14.03 17.45 1.16
N ALA A 479 -13.61 18.20 0.14
CA ALA A 479 -14.39 19.31 -0.43
C ALA A 479 -15.76 18.85 -0.97
N GLU A 480 -15.80 17.66 -1.54
CA GLU A 480 -16.96 16.96 -2.10
C GLU A 480 -18.03 16.66 -1.04
N LEU A 481 -17.63 16.56 0.23
CA LEU A 481 -18.55 16.30 1.34
C LEU A 481 -19.05 17.57 2.04
N ARG A 482 -18.53 18.77 1.72
CA ARG A 482 -18.90 20.02 2.42
C ARG A 482 -20.42 20.22 2.52
N THR A 483 -21.14 20.12 1.41
CA THR A 483 -22.61 20.31 1.37
C THR A 483 -23.37 19.26 2.18
N LYS A 484 -22.95 17.99 2.11
CA LYS A 484 -23.53 16.89 2.91
C LYS A 484 -23.25 17.11 4.40
N CYS A 485 -22.06 17.57 4.76
CA CYS A 485 -21.68 17.84 6.14
C CYS A 485 -22.40 19.03 6.76
N HIS A 486 -22.67 20.09 6.00
CA HIS A 486 -23.53 21.19 6.47
C HIS A 486 -24.93 20.70 6.85
N LYS A 487 -25.55 19.82 6.04
CA LYS A 487 -26.86 19.22 6.35
C LYS A 487 -26.84 18.32 7.60
N VAL A 488 -25.72 17.66 7.88
CA VAL A 488 -25.54 16.86 9.10
C VAL A 488 -25.40 17.77 10.33
N SER A 489 -24.69 18.90 10.18
CA SER A 489 -24.51 19.89 11.26
C SER A 489 -25.83 20.58 11.64
N THR A 490 -26.65 21.02 10.66
CA THR A 490 -27.93 21.70 10.93
C THR A 490 -28.97 20.79 11.61
N LYS A 491 -28.95 19.48 11.32
CA LYS A 491 -29.76 18.48 12.05
C LYS A 491 -29.32 18.34 13.52
N LYS A 492 -28.02 18.50 13.81
CA LYS A 492 -27.49 18.50 15.18
C LYS A 492 -28.01 19.72 15.96
N SER A 493 -28.00 20.91 15.34
CA SER A 493 -28.53 22.13 15.97
C SER A 493 -30.03 22.01 16.28
N ARG A 494 -30.85 21.52 15.35
CA ARG A 494 -32.31 21.36 15.58
C ARG A 494 -32.66 20.35 16.69
N HIS A 495 -31.85 19.29 16.88
CA HIS A 495 -32.05 18.35 17.99
C HIS A 495 -31.60 18.91 19.35
N VAL A 496 -30.56 19.75 19.39
CA VAL A 496 -30.13 20.44 20.62
C VAL A 496 -31.17 21.48 21.04
N PHE A 497 -31.72 22.27 20.10
CA PHE A 497 -32.80 23.22 20.39
C PHE A 497 -34.07 22.52 20.93
N ARG A 498 -34.48 21.38 20.37
CA ARG A 498 -35.64 20.62 20.90
C ARG A 498 -35.43 20.05 22.31
N HIS A 499 -34.19 19.79 22.73
CA HIS A 499 -33.91 19.36 24.11
C HIS A 499 -33.78 20.51 25.11
N HIS A 500 -33.64 21.76 24.66
CA HIS A 500 -33.67 22.94 25.52
C HIS A 500 -35.04 23.62 25.59
N SER A 501 -35.98 23.28 24.69
CA SER A 501 -37.37 23.77 24.74
C SER A 501 -38.32 22.92 25.61
N HIS A 502 -37.80 21.92 26.33
CA HIS A 502 -38.56 21.05 27.24
C HIS A 502 -37.95 21.01 28.66
N LYS A 503 -37.31 22.11 29.10
CA LYS A 503 -37.01 22.34 30.50
C LYS A 503 -37.81 23.52 31.02
#